data_AF-A0A2S5M129-F1
#
_entry.id   AF-A0A2S5M129-F1
#
_cell.length_a   1.000
_cell.length_b   1.000
_cell.length_c   1.000
_cell.angle_alpha   90.00
_cell.angle_beta   90.00
_cell.angle_gamma   90.00
#
_symmetry.space_group_name_H-M   'P 1'
#
loop_
_entity.id
_entity.type
_entity.pdbx_description
1 polymer ?
#
loop_
_entity_poly.entity_id
_entity_poly.type
_entity_poly.pdbx_seq_one_letter_code
_entity_poly.pdbx_strand_id
1 'polypeptide(L)' 'MRRESQTRFWKRFGVTQSRGSRFEQGMEIPSPVKILIRLYMEGVVKERDLLHARRNTMFNVAITE' A
#
# COMPACT_ATOMS: atom_id res chain seq x y z
N MET A 1 14.70 12.21 -9.74
CA MET A 1 13.82 11.05 -9.42
C MET A 1 14.47 10.24 -8.32
N ARG A 2 13.85 10.18 -7.15
CA ARG A 2 14.41 9.45 -6.01
C ARG A 2 14.37 7.95 -6.33
N ARG A 3 15.52 7.30 -6.49
CA ARG A 3 15.60 5.83 -6.58
C ARG A 3 15.10 5.28 -5.26
N GLU A 4 13.91 4.69 -5.26
CA GLU A 4 13.40 3.94 -4.12
C GLU A 4 13.30 2.45 -4.46
N SER A 5 13.49 1.60 -3.45
CA SER A 5 13.36 0.16 -3.65
C SER A 5 11.90 -0.24 -3.81
N GLN A 6 11.65 -1.26 -4.62
CA GLN A 6 10.33 -1.91 -4.75
C GLN A 6 9.75 -2.24 -3.36
N THR A 7 10.56 -2.82 -2.49
CA THR A 7 10.16 -3.15 -1.10
C THR A 7 9.64 -1.94 -0.36
N ARG A 8 10.29 -0.77 -0.49
CA ARG A 8 9.85 0.46 0.17
C ARG A 8 8.56 0.97 -0.44
N PHE A 9 8.43 0.92 -1.76
CA PHE A 9 7.23 1.35 -2.46
C PHE A 9 6.00 0.53 -2.05
N TRP A 10 6.07 -0.78 -2.23
CA TRP A 10 4.95 -1.69 -2.00
C TRP A 10 4.54 -1.78 -0.53
N LYS A 11 5.49 -1.68 0.41
CA LYS A 11 5.19 -1.68 1.86
C LYS A 11 4.23 -0.56 2.28
N ARG A 12 4.17 0.57 1.56
CA ARG A 12 3.23 1.66 1.86
C ARG A 12 1.78 1.24 1.71
N PHE A 13 1.51 0.33 0.77
CA PHE A 13 0.18 -0.12 0.39
C PHE A 13 -0.15 -1.50 0.98
N GLY A 14 0.58 -1.94 2.00
CA GLY A 14 0.39 -3.26 2.60
C GLY A 14 0.80 -4.44 1.71
N VAL A 15 1.56 -4.19 0.64
CA VAL A 15 1.98 -5.21 -0.32
C VAL A 15 3.39 -5.70 0.03
N THR A 16 3.56 -7.03 0.08
CA THR A 16 4.88 -7.65 0.26
C THR A 16 5.74 -7.47 -0.99
N GLN A 17 7.07 -7.53 -0.85
CA GLN A 17 7.96 -7.39 -2.00
C GLN A 17 7.69 -8.45 -3.08
N SER A 18 7.45 -9.71 -2.70
CA SER A 18 7.18 -10.79 -3.65
C SER A 18 5.88 -10.60 -4.42
N ARG A 19 4.83 -10.07 -3.78
CA ARG A 19 3.58 -9.70 -4.46
C ARG A 19 3.78 -8.50 -5.38
N GLY A 20 4.50 -7.48 -4.91
CA GLY A 20 4.86 -6.30 -5.72
C GLY A 20 5.63 -6.68 -6.99
N SER A 21 6.60 -7.58 -6.89
CA SER A 21 7.34 -8.09 -8.04
C SER A 21 6.44 -8.75 -9.09
N ARG A 22 5.38 -9.46 -8.67
CA ARG A 22 4.43 -10.06 -9.62
C ARG A 22 3.58 -9.00 -10.32
N PHE A 23 3.17 -7.96 -9.59
CA PHE A 23 2.44 -6.83 -10.18
C PHE A 23 3.28 -6.12 -11.25
N GLU A 24 4.56 -5.90 -10.98
CA GLU A 24 5.48 -5.31 -11.96
C GLU A 24 5.76 -6.23 -13.17
N GLN A 25 5.47 -7.53 -13.05
CA GLN A 25 5.55 -8.52 -14.13
C GLN A 25 4.20 -8.75 -14.84
N GLY A 26 3.19 -7.93 -14.56
CA GLY A 26 1.91 -7.97 -15.26
C GLY A 26 0.79 -8.76 -14.57
N MET A 27 1.00 -9.26 -13.35
CA MET A 27 -0.12 -9.75 -12.53
C MET A 27 -1.07 -8.60 -12.20
N GLU A 28 -2.38 -8.87 -12.21
CA GLU A 28 -3.37 -7.86 -11.88
C GLU A 28 -3.19 -7.32 -10.45
N ILE A 29 -3.14 -6.00 -10.32
CA ILE A 29 -3.17 -5.31 -9.04
C ILE A 29 -4.61 -5.25 -8.53
N PRO A 30 -4.90 -5.70 -7.29
CA PRO A 30 -6.23 -5.60 -6.69
C PRO A 30 -6.76 -4.17 -6.71
N SER A 31 -8.07 -4.00 -6.97
CA SER A 31 -8.71 -2.69 -7.06
C SER A 31 -8.42 -1.77 -5.86
N PRO A 32 -8.49 -2.23 -4.59
CA PRO A 32 -8.17 -1.37 -3.44
C PRO A 32 -6.74 -0.81 -3.47
N VAL A 33 -5.77 -1.61 -3.93
CA VAL A 33 -4.37 -1.19 -4.05
C VAL A 33 -4.20 -0.17 -5.17
N LYS A 34 -4.87 -0.35 -6.32
CA LYS A 34 -4.88 0.62 -7.43
C LYS A 34 -5.39 1.98 -6.99
N ILE A 35 -6.49 2.00 -6.23
CA ILE A 35 -7.09 3.23 -5.69
C ILE A 35 -6.10 3.94 -4.76
N LEU A 36 -5.49 3.23 -3.81
CA LEU A 36 -4.53 3.83 -2.88
C LEU A 36 -3.28 4.38 -3.59
N ILE A 37 -2.76 3.67 -4.59
CA ILE A 37 -1.63 4.15 -5.39
C ILE A 37 -2.02 5.43 -6.13
N ARG A 38 -3.22 5.48 -6.74
CA ARG A 38 -3.69 6.68 -7.45
C ARG A 38 -3.77 7.89 -6.54
N LEU A 39 -4.41 7.75 -5.37
CA LEU A 39 -4.53 8.82 -4.37
C LEU A 39 -3.17 9.30 -3.86
N TYR A 40 -2.21 8.39 -3.72
CA TYR A 40 -0.84 8.74 -3.32
C TYR A 40 -0.09 9.51 -4.42
N MET A 41 -0.23 9.09 -5.68
CA MET A 41 0.41 9.76 -6.82
C MET A 41 -0.19 11.15 -7.10
N GLU A 42 -1.48 11.34 -6.83
CA GLU A 42 -2.16 12.63 -6.94
C GLU A 42 -1.90 13.54 -5.72
N GLY A 43 -1.22 13.05 -4.68
CA GLY A 43 -0.90 13.81 -3.48
C GLY A 43 -2.08 14.02 -2.52
N VAL A 44 -3.23 13.38 -2.80
CA VAL A 44 -4.42 13.36 -1.94
C VAL A 44 -4.10 12.67 -0.62
N VAL A 45 -3.36 11.56 -0.68
CA VAL A 45 -2.88 10.79 0.48
C VAL A 45 -1.36 10.85 0.54
N LYS A 46 -0.80 11.17 1.70
CA LYS A 46 0.65 11.25 1.93
C LYS A 46 1.14 10.04 2.73
N GLU A 47 2.47 9.85 2.76
CA GLU A 47 3.11 8.75 3.50
C GLU A 47 2.68 8.72 4.98
N ARG A 48 2.46 9.89 5.61
CA ARG A 48 1.94 10.00 6.99
C ARG A 48 0.53 9.43 7.17
N ASP A 49 -0.34 9.60 6.18
CA ASP A 49 -1.73 9.20 6.24
C ASP A 49 -1.82 7.67 6.14
N LEU A 50 -1.01 7.07 5.26
CA LEU A 50 -0.84 5.61 5.15
C LEU A 50 -0.24 5.00 6.43
N LEU A 51 0.76 5.65 7.03
CA LEU A 51 1.35 5.20 8.29
C LEU A 51 0.35 5.27 9.46
N HIS A 52 -0.49 6.30 9.50
CA HIS A 52 -1.57 6.43 10.49
C HIS A 52 -2.60 5.31 10.33
N ALA A 53 -3.08 5.06 9.11
CA ALA A 53 -4.03 3.98 8.82
C ALA A 53 -3.51 2.59 9.21
N ARG A 54 -2.21 2.33 9.02
CA ARG A 54 -1.56 1.06 9.40
C ARG A 54 -1.51 0.81 10.91
N ARG A 55 -1.49 1.87 11.73
CA ARG A 55 -1.51 1.73 13.20
C ARG A 55 -2.90 1.31 13.70
N ASN A 56 -3.96 1.75 13.04
CA ASN A 56 -5.33 1.42 13.42
C ASN A 56 -5.75 -0.01 13.02
N THR A 57 -5.04 -0.64 12.08
CA THR A 57 -5.35 -2.03 11.65
C THR A 57 -4.89 -3.09 12.66
N MET A 58 -3.99 -2.76 13.60
CA MET A 58 -3.64 -3.65 14.72
C MET A 58 -4.61 -3.57 15.91
N PHE A 59 -5.58 -2.64 15.90
CA PHE A 59 -6.56 -2.48 16.98
C PHE A 59 -7.98 -2.98 16.65
N ASN A 60 -8.25 -3.40 15.40
CA ASN A 60 -9.57 -3.90 14.98
C ASN A 60 -9.50 -5.38 14.55
N VAL A 61 -9.19 -6.27 15.50
CA VAL A 61 -9.60 -7.69 15.49
C VAL A 61 -10.24 -7.99 16.86
N ALA A 62 -11.24 -7.20 17.22
CA ALA A 62 -12.09 -7.43 18.38
C ALA A 62 -13.50 -6.88 18.14
N ILE A 63 -14.00 -6.95 16.90
CA ILE A 63 -15.43 -6.81 16.60
C ILE A 63 -15.73 -7.77 15.47
N THR A 64 -16.07 -9.00 15.82
CA THR A 64 -16.96 -9.85 15.02
C THR A 64 -17.48 -10.93 15.97
N GLU A 65 -18.75 -10.75 16.35
CA GLU A 65 -19.72 -11.68 16.94
C GLU A 65 -19.24 -12.80 17.88
#